data_AF-A0A923PII9-F1
#
_entry.id   AF-A0A923PII9-F1
#
_cell.length_a   1.000
_cell.length_b   1.000
_cell.length_c   1.000
_cell.angle_alpha   90.00
_cell.angle_beta   90.00
_cell.angle_gamma   90.00
#
_symmetry.space_group_name_H-M   'P 1'
#
loop_
_entity.id
_entity.type
_entity.pdbx_description
1 polymer ?
#
loop_
_entity_poly.entity_id
_entity_poly.type
_entity_poly.pdbx_seq_one_letter_code
_entity_poly.pdbx_strand_id
1 'polypeptide(L)'
;MKKTCTSLFLLLFLAWNLGAQTEADYIKALGQHLQGQTEHAVENGRVDILTATHAIEVEWATKWKNSIGQALWYSLQTNKKAGIILLLKEPKDYAQVIRLGSTLRYAGLGEQVKVWVYPNDFPGLQVAPPSVSPNADPSLTHWLNLNSQKRHNAKCTSNYGRTSNGRYCRADEGVACGICGG
;
A
#
# COMPACT_ATOMS: atom_id res chain seq x y z
N MET A 1 -2.71 44.89 -44.94
CA MET A 1 -2.48 45.25 -43.51
C MET A 1 -3.02 44.15 -42.63
N LYS A 2 -2.22 43.78 -41.62
CA LYS A 2 -2.32 42.66 -40.69
C LYS A 2 -3.66 42.63 -39.93
N LYS A 3 -4.26 41.46 -39.76
CA LYS A 3 -4.81 41.04 -38.45
C LYS A 3 -4.51 39.55 -38.28
N THR A 4 -3.40 39.31 -37.58
CA THR A 4 -2.87 38.01 -37.21
C THR A 4 -3.81 37.28 -36.27
N CYS A 5 -3.99 36.01 -36.61
CA CYS A 5 -4.44 34.93 -35.76
C CYS A 5 -3.67 34.92 -34.42
N THR A 6 -4.36 34.74 -33.30
CA THR A 6 -3.73 34.22 -32.08
C THR A 6 -4.80 33.52 -31.25
N SER A 7 -5.05 32.25 -31.62
CA SER A 7 -5.79 31.31 -30.77
C SER A 7 -4.92 31.01 -29.55
N LEU A 8 -5.36 31.48 -28.39
CA LEU A 8 -4.70 31.24 -27.11
C LEU A 8 -5.04 29.80 -26.67
N PHE A 9 -4.21 28.85 -27.07
CA PHE A 9 -4.26 27.48 -26.55
C PHE A 9 -3.70 27.48 -25.12
N LEU A 10 -4.56 27.70 -24.13
CA LEU A 10 -4.22 27.52 -22.72
C LEU A 10 -4.12 26.02 -22.45
N LEU A 11 -2.92 25.45 -22.61
CA LEU A 11 -2.57 24.11 -22.14
C LEU A 11 -2.67 24.09 -20.61
N LEU A 12 -3.85 23.73 -20.09
CA LEU A 12 -4.03 23.29 -18.72
C LEU A 12 -3.22 21.99 -18.54
N PHE A 13 -1.99 22.14 -18.08
CA PHE A 13 -1.26 21.02 -17.46
C PHE A 13 -2.01 20.65 -16.18
N LEU A 14 -2.95 19.70 -16.27
CA LEU A 14 -3.35 18.93 -15.10
C LEU A 14 -2.13 18.11 -14.67
N ALA A 15 -1.34 18.66 -13.74
CA ALA A 15 -0.39 17.88 -12.97
C ALA A 15 -1.19 16.88 -12.14
N TRP A 16 -1.42 15.70 -12.69
CA TRP A 16 -1.83 14.55 -11.89
C TRP A 16 -0.70 14.28 -10.90
N ASN A 17 -0.94 14.63 -9.64
CA ASN A 17 -0.11 14.15 -8.54
C ASN A 17 -0.37 12.63 -8.46
N LEU A 18 0.44 11.84 -9.17
CA LEU A 18 0.51 10.41 -8.91
C LEU A 18 1.10 10.26 -7.51
N GLY A 19 0.22 10.05 -6.52
CA GLY A 19 0.65 9.68 -5.18
C GLY A 19 1.47 8.39 -5.24
N ALA A 20 2.57 8.34 -4.48
CA ALA A 20 3.35 7.12 -4.36
C ALA A 20 2.50 5.99 -3.77
N GLN A 21 2.58 4.79 -4.36
CA GLN A 21 1.88 3.61 -3.87
C GLN A 21 2.42 3.21 -2.51
N THR A 22 1.50 2.92 -1.58
CA THR A 22 1.82 2.50 -0.22
C THR A 22 1.92 0.98 -0.16
N GLU A 23 2.62 0.44 0.84
CA GLU A 23 2.68 -1.01 1.09
C GLU A 23 1.28 -1.63 1.26
N ALA A 24 0.36 -0.93 1.92
CA ALA A 24 -1.02 -1.34 2.09
C ALA A 24 -1.77 -1.51 0.74
N ASP A 25 -1.46 -0.69 -0.27
CA ASP A 25 -2.04 -0.84 -1.61
C ASP A 25 -1.62 -2.18 -2.25
N TYR A 26 -0.35 -2.56 -2.07
CA TYR A 26 0.16 -3.86 -2.53
C TYR A 26 -0.43 -5.01 -1.74
N ILE A 27 -0.48 -4.93 -0.41
CA ILE A 27 -1.08 -5.96 0.46
C ILE A 27 -2.50 -6.27 0.02
N LYS A 28 -3.31 -5.22 -0.23
CA LYS A 28 -4.69 -5.38 -0.71
C LYS A 28 -4.75 -6.09 -2.06
N ALA A 29 -3.99 -5.62 -3.05
CA ALA A 29 -4.01 -6.19 -4.40
C ALA A 29 -3.49 -7.64 -4.44
N LEU A 30 -2.39 -7.90 -3.75
CA LEU A 30 -1.79 -9.24 -3.62
C LEU A 30 -2.70 -10.17 -2.84
N GLY A 31 -3.30 -9.70 -1.74
CA GLY A 31 -4.25 -10.49 -0.95
C GLY A 31 -5.45 -10.93 -1.79
N GLN A 32 -6.03 -10.01 -2.56
CA GLN A 32 -7.11 -10.33 -3.50
C GLN A 32 -6.65 -11.35 -4.56
N HIS A 33 -5.49 -11.13 -5.17
CA HIS A 33 -4.93 -12.02 -6.19
C HIS A 33 -4.67 -13.44 -5.65
N LEU A 34 -4.17 -13.53 -4.42
CA LEU A 34 -3.83 -14.78 -3.73
C LEU A 34 -5.03 -15.43 -3.02
N GLN A 35 -6.22 -14.82 -3.07
CA GLN A 35 -7.40 -15.24 -2.32
C GLN A 35 -7.10 -15.38 -0.82
N GLY A 36 -6.24 -14.50 -0.31
CA GLY A 36 -5.80 -14.45 1.08
C GLY A 36 -6.60 -13.44 1.90
N GLN A 37 -6.74 -13.73 3.20
CA GLN A 37 -7.23 -12.77 4.17
C GLN A 37 -6.11 -11.77 4.49
N THR A 38 -6.33 -10.49 4.21
CA THR A 38 -5.37 -9.44 4.56
C THR A 38 -5.46 -9.05 6.03
N GLU A 39 -4.36 -8.59 6.62
CA GLU A 39 -4.32 -8.01 7.97
C GLU A 39 -4.89 -8.97 9.04
N HIS A 40 -4.58 -10.26 8.93
CA HIS A 40 -5.09 -11.28 9.85
C HIS A 40 -4.44 -11.14 11.23
N ALA A 41 -5.24 -10.81 12.24
CA ALA A 41 -4.77 -10.60 13.60
C ALA A 41 -4.20 -11.89 14.23
N VAL A 42 -3.07 -11.76 14.91
CA VAL A 42 -2.43 -12.82 15.70
C VAL A 42 -2.02 -12.26 17.06
N GLU A 43 -1.47 -13.09 17.95
CA GLU A 43 -0.96 -12.58 19.22
C GLU A 43 0.17 -11.58 18.96
N ASN A 44 -0.01 -10.36 19.47
CA ASN A 44 0.94 -9.25 19.36
C ASN A 44 1.34 -8.87 17.93
N GLY A 45 0.45 -9.04 16.95
CA GLY A 45 0.75 -8.63 15.58
C GLY A 45 -0.37 -8.92 14.59
N ARG A 46 -0.02 -8.86 13.30
CA ARG A 46 -0.91 -9.19 12.20
C ARG A 46 -0.10 -9.79 11.05
N VAL A 47 -0.66 -10.78 10.38
CA VAL A 47 -0.12 -11.32 9.13
C VAL A 47 -0.65 -10.46 7.99
N ASP A 48 0.22 -9.93 7.14
CA ASP A 48 -0.21 -9.07 6.03
C ASP A 48 -1.17 -9.80 5.10
N ILE A 49 -0.85 -11.05 4.72
CA ILE A 49 -1.72 -11.91 3.91
C ILE A 49 -1.67 -13.35 4.44
N LEU A 50 -2.82 -13.87 4.88
CA LEU A 50 -2.99 -15.27 5.25
C LEU A 50 -3.74 -16.02 4.15
N THR A 51 -3.11 -17.04 3.58
CA THR A 51 -3.74 -17.94 2.60
C THR A 51 -4.04 -19.30 3.22
N ALA A 52 -4.64 -20.21 2.45
CA ALA A 52 -4.84 -21.59 2.89
C ALA A 52 -3.52 -22.29 3.34
N THR A 53 -2.39 -21.89 2.74
CA THR A 53 -1.10 -22.60 2.87
C THR A 53 0.03 -21.78 3.48
N HIS A 54 -0.01 -20.45 3.37
CA HIS A 54 1.09 -19.56 3.79
C HIS A 54 0.60 -18.41 4.67
N ALA A 55 1.42 -18.04 5.66
CA ALA A 55 1.40 -16.75 6.32
C ALA A 55 2.47 -15.87 5.68
N ILE A 56 2.04 -14.80 5.02
CA ILE A 56 2.87 -14.01 4.11
C ILE A 56 3.09 -12.62 4.71
N GLU A 57 4.35 -12.25 4.80
CA GLU A 57 4.81 -10.87 5.04
C GLU A 57 5.06 -10.17 3.70
N VAL A 58 4.59 -8.94 3.54
CA VAL A 58 4.82 -8.10 2.37
C VAL A 58 5.71 -6.93 2.78
N GLU A 59 6.88 -6.79 2.18
CA GLU A 59 7.85 -5.78 2.61
C GLU A 59 8.59 -5.19 1.41
N TRP A 60 8.98 -3.92 1.51
CA TRP A 60 9.84 -3.30 0.51
C TRP A 60 11.20 -3.99 0.47
N ALA A 61 11.71 -4.25 -0.73
CA ALA A 61 12.97 -4.99 -0.91
C ALA A 61 14.14 -4.38 -0.12
N THR A 62 14.19 -3.06 0.08
CA THR A 62 15.23 -2.39 0.89
C THR A 62 15.20 -2.74 2.38
N LYS A 63 14.09 -3.31 2.88
CA LYS A 63 13.85 -3.66 4.28
C LYS A 63 13.77 -5.17 4.56
N TRP A 64 14.14 -6.01 3.58
CA TRP A 64 14.04 -7.48 3.61
C TRP A 64 14.52 -8.20 4.87
N LYS A 65 15.40 -7.60 5.69
CA LYS A 65 15.89 -8.24 6.92
C LYS A 65 14.76 -8.47 7.92
N ASN A 66 13.84 -7.52 8.05
CA ASN A 66 12.73 -7.58 8.98
C ASN A 66 11.73 -8.67 8.60
N SER A 67 11.56 -8.90 7.29
CA SER A 67 10.55 -9.84 6.79
C SER A 67 10.88 -11.30 7.12
N ILE A 68 12.16 -11.64 7.38
CA ILE A 68 12.54 -12.99 7.81
C ILE A 68 11.92 -13.32 9.17
N GLY A 69 12.10 -12.43 10.15
CA GLY A 69 11.60 -12.64 11.50
C GLY A 69 10.07 -12.69 11.53
N GLN A 70 9.43 -11.75 10.85
CA GLN A 70 7.98 -11.67 10.78
C GLN A 70 7.36 -12.90 10.09
N ALA A 71 7.87 -13.30 8.92
CA ALA A 71 7.35 -14.47 8.21
C ALA A 71 7.47 -15.77 9.04
N LEU A 72 8.59 -15.97 9.74
CA LEU A 72 8.77 -17.13 10.62
C LEU A 72 7.87 -17.08 11.85
N TRP A 73 7.73 -15.92 12.48
CA TRP A 73 6.87 -15.73 13.64
C TRP A 73 5.40 -15.96 13.31
N TYR A 74 4.93 -15.42 12.20
CA TYR A 74 3.55 -15.58 11.74
C TYR A 74 3.25 -16.99 11.23
N SER A 75 4.23 -17.64 10.58
CA SER A 75 4.17 -19.07 10.25
C SER A 75 3.94 -19.93 11.50
N LEU A 76 4.68 -19.67 12.58
CA LEU A 76 4.56 -20.39 13.84
C LEU A 76 3.15 -20.21 14.45
N GLN A 77 2.65 -18.98 14.53
CA GLN A 77 1.35 -18.69 15.16
C GLN A 77 0.16 -19.26 14.39
N THR A 78 0.24 -19.33 13.06
CA THR A 78 -0.88 -19.73 12.20
C THR A 78 -0.82 -21.19 11.76
N ASN A 79 0.27 -21.90 12.09
CA ASN A 79 0.59 -23.23 11.58
C ASN A 79 0.52 -23.30 10.04
N LYS A 80 0.94 -22.22 9.38
CA LYS A 80 1.09 -22.11 7.92
C LYS A 80 2.57 -22.05 7.54
N LYS A 81 2.88 -22.24 6.26
CA LYS A 81 4.25 -22.06 5.76
C LYS A 81 4.63 -20.58 5.75
N ALA A 82 5.89 -20.27 6.04
CA ALA A 82 6.39 -18.89 5.95
C ALA A 82 6.47 -18.43 4.50
N GLY A 83 5.93 -17.25 4.24
CA GLY A 83 5.97 -16.58 2.93
C GLY A 83 6.49 -15.15 3.04
N ILE A 84 7.25 -14.70 2.04
CA ILE A 84 7.69 -13.32 1.90
C ILE A 84 7.39 -12.86 0.47
N ILE A 85 6.75 -11.71 0.31
CA ILE A 85 6.68 -11.00 -0.96
C ILE A 85 7.54 -9.75 -0.86
N LEU A 86 8.60 -9.67 -1.67
CA LEU A 86 9.40 -8.44 -1.78
C LEU A 86 8.84 -7.53 -2.87
N LEU A 87 8.59 -6.27 -2.49
CA LEU A 87 8.18 -5.22 -3.42
C LEU A 87 9.41 -4.51 -3.99
N LEU A 88 9.62 -4.61 -5.31
CA LEU A 88 10.66 -3.84 -6.00
C LEU A 88 10.13 -2.45 -6.36
N LYS A 89 10.86 -1.41 -5.97
CA LYS A 89 10.56 -0.04 -6.42
C LYS A 89 11.27 0.28 -7.73
N GLU A 90 12.50 -0.20 -7.87
CA GLU A 90 13.32 -0.04 -9.06
C GLU A 90 14.02 -1.36 -9.43
N PRO A 91 14.42 -1.58 -10.69
CA PRO A 91 15.14 -2.80 -11.09
C PRO A 91 16.41 -3.09 -10.25
N LYS A 92 17.10 -2.04 -9.78
CA LYS A 92 18.30 -2.17 -8.95
C LYS A 92 18.03 -2.83 -7.58
N ASP A 93 16.79 -2.79 -7.11
CA ASP A 93 16.40 -3.38 -5.82
C ASP A 93 16.46 -4.92 -5.85
N TYR A 94 16.57 -5.53 -7.02
CA TYR A 94 16.73 -6.98 -7.18
C TYR A 94 17.98 -7.51 -6.45
N ALA A 95 19.00 -6.68 -6.25
CA ALA A 95 20.16 -7.04 -5.42
C ALA A 95 19.75 -7.43 -3.98
N GLN A 96 18.66 -6.88 -3.45
CA GLN A 96 18.14 -7.25 -2.13
C GLN A 96 17.46 -8.62 -2.13
N VAL A 97 16.79 -8.99 -3.21
CA VAL A 97 16.22 -10.35 -3.39
C VAL A 97 17.34 -11.39 -3.32
N ILE A 98 18.46 -11.15 -4.00
CA ILE A 98 19.63 -12.03 -3.98
C ILE A 98 20.20 -12.14 -2.56
N ARG A 99 20.28 -11.03 -1.82
CA ARG A 99 20.75 -11.01 -0.43
C ARG A 99 19.83 -11.79 0.50
N LEU A 100 18.51 -11.59 0.42
CA LEU A 100 17.53 -12.36 1.18
C LEU A 100 17.67 -13.85 0.87
N GLY A 101 17.60 -14.24 -0.40
CA GLY A 101 17.70 -15.65 -0.80
C GLY A 101 19.01 -16.30 -0.37
N SER A 102 20.14 -15.59 -0.47
CA SER A 102 21.44 -16.10 -0.01
C SER A 102 21.50 -16.24 1.51
N THR A 103 20.91 -15.30 2.24
CA THR A 103 20.83 -15.35 3.72
C THR A 103 19.97 -16.53 4.18
N LEU A 104 18.80 -16.73 3.56
CA LEU A 104 17.93 -17.88 3.85
C LEU A 104 18.66 -19.21 3.59
N ARG A 105 19.34 -19.34 2.45
CA ARG A 105 20.12 -20.56 2.15
C ARG A 105 21.25 -20.78 3.14
N TYR A 106 22.02 -19.74 3.47
CA TYR A 106 23.09 -19.82 4.47
C TYR A 106 22.57 -20.30 5.83
N ALA A 107 21.38 -19.84 6.23
CA ALA A 107 20.72 -20.25 7.47
C ALA A 107 19.99 -21.60 7.40
N GLY A 108 20.01 -22.31 6.26
CA GLY A 108 19.24 -23.56 6.08
C GLY A 108 17.72 -23.37 5.95
N LEU A 109 17.26 -22.15 5.73
CA LEU A 109 15.84 -21.77 5.62
C LEU A 109 15.34 -21.69 4.17
N GLY A 110 16.19 -21.95 3.18
CA GLY A 110 15.88 -21.77 1.75
C GLY A 110 14.64 -22.52 1.25
N GLU A 111 14.39 -23.73 1.78
CA GLU A 111 13.21 -24.54 1.45
C GLU A 111 12.01 -24.27 2.40
N GLN A 112 12.25 -23.56 3.50
CA GLN A 112 11.28 -23.35 4.57
C GLN A 112 10.50 -22.03 4.38
N VAL A 113 11.14 -21.04 3.76
CA VAL A 113 10.55 -19.73 3.51
C VAL A 113 10.37 -19.52 2.02
N LYS A 114 9.12 -19.50 1.56
CA LYS A 114 8.80 -19.23 0.16
C LYS A 114 8.92 -17.73 -0.10
N VAL A 115 9.75 -17.36 -1.07
CA VAL A 115 9.92 -15.95 -1.49
C VAL A 115 9.29 -15.75 -2.85
N TRP A 116 8.51 -14.68 -2.99
CA TRP A 116 8.04 -14.11 -4.24
C TRP A 116 8.53 -12.66 -4.38
N VAL A 117 8.56 -12.18 -5.61
CA VAL A 117 9.03 -10.85 -5.99
C VAL A 117 7.98 -10.17 -6.84
N TYR A 118 7.41 -9.06 -6.35
CA TYR A 118 6.55 -8.22 -7.15
C TYR A 118 7.39 -7.19 -7.93
N PRO A 119 7.11 -6.95 -9.23
CA PRO A 119 6.01 -7.53 -10.03
C PRO A 119 6.33 -8.87 -10.70
N ASN A 120 7.58 -9.34 -10.67
CA ASN A 120 8.07 -10.43 -11.51
C ASN A 120 7.28 -11.74 -11.39
N ASP A 121 6.85 -12.11 -10.19
CA ASP A 121 6.09 -13.35 -9.91
C ASP A 121 4.57 -13.14 -9.98
N PHE A 122 4.11 -11.94 -10.30
CA PHE A 122 2.70 -11.56 -10.39
C PHE A 122 2.39 -10.88 -11.74
N PRO A 123 2.67 -11.54 -12.87
CA PRO A 123 2.49 -10.94 -14.18
C PRO A 123 1.05 -10.50 -14.40
N GLY A 124 0.87 -9.25 -14.84
CA GLY A 124 -0.45 -8.67 -15.12
C GLY A 124 -1.19 -8.13 -13.90
N LEU A 125 -0.70 -8.34 -12.67
CA LEU A 125 -1.24 -7.68 -11.49
C LEU A 125 -0.77 -6.22 -11.47
N GLN A 126 -1.71 -5.30 -11.63
CA GLN A 126 -1.43 -3.86 -11.51
C GLN A 126 -1.95 -3.36 -10.16
N VAL A 127 -1.06 -2.84 -9.34
CA VAL A 127 -1.45 -2.01 -8.20
C VAL A 127 -1.74 -0.62 -8.74
N ALA A 128 -3.02 -0.25 -8.80
CA ALA A 128 -3.38 1.11 -9.19
C ALA A 128 -2.85 2.11 -8.15
N PRO A 129 -2.40 3.31 -8.54
CA PRO A 129 -2.23 4.38 -7.56
C PRO A 129 -3.52 4.57 -6.77
N PRO A 130 -3.45 5.00 -5.49
CA PRO A 130 -4.64 5.21 -4.67
C PRO A 130 -5.66 6.00 -5.50
N SER A 131 -6.87 5.46 -5.62
CA SER A 131 -7.94 6.03 -6.43
C SER A 131 -8.33 7.39 -5.85
N VAL A 132 -7.61 8.43 -6.25
CA VAL A 132 -8.10 9.80 -6.15
C VAL A 132 -8.91 10.04 -7.42
N SER A 133 -10.19 9.70 -7.36
CA SER A 133 -11.18 10.39 -8.17
C SER A 133 -12.17 11.05 -7.22
N PRO A 134 -12.05 12.39 -7.01
CA PRO A 134 -13.04 13.18 -6.27
C PRO A 134 -14.41 13.26 -6.96
N ASN A 135 -14.65 12.52 -8.05
CA ASN A 135 -15.82 12.70 -8.92
C ASN A 135 -16.78 11.49 -8.97
N ALA A 136 -16.72 10.55 -8.02
CA ALA A 136 -17.70 9.45 -7.97
C ALA A 136 -18.89 9.71 -7.01
N ASP A 137 -18.70 10.54 -5.99
CA ASP A 137 -19.78 10.91 -5.07
C ASP A 137 -19.54 12.35 -4.57
N PRO A 138 -20.32 13.35 -5.04
CA PRO A 138 -20.16 14.75 -4.65
C PRO A 138 -20.41 15.00 -3.15
N SER A 139 -20.92 14.01 -2.40
CA SER A 139 -21.08 14.11 -0.95
C SER A 139 -19.77 13.88 -0.18
N LEU A 140 -18.73 13.34 -0.82
CA LEU A 140 -17.43 13.03 -0.20
C LEU A 140 -16.52 14.28 -0.11
N THR A 141 -16.95 15.25 0.69
CA THR A 141 -16.29 16.57 0.83
C THR A 141 -15.23 16.62 1.93
N HIS A 142 -15.07 15.54 2.69
CA HIS A 142 -14.22 15.47 3.86
C HIS A 142 -13.19 14.35 3.76
N TRP A 143 -12.12 14.45 4.54
CA TRP A 143 -11.09 13.44 4.71
C TRP A 143 -11.16 12.82 6.10
N LEU A 144 -11.40 11.51 6.18
CA LEU A 144 -11.43 10.73 7.42
C LEU A 144 -10.08 10.05 7.64
N ASN A 145 -9.42 10.37 8.75
CA ASN A 145 -8.28 9.62 9.25
C ASN A 145 -8.79 8.33 9.92
N LEU A 146 -8.46 7.17 9.37
CA LEU A 146 -8.98 5.87 9.84
C LEU A 146 -8.37 5.41 11.16
N ASN A 147 -7.19 5.91 11.53
CA ASN A 147 -6.55 5.60 12.81
C ASN A 147 -7.21 6.34 13.98
N SER A 148 -7.59 7.61 13.77
CA SER A 148 -8.18 8.45 14.82
C SER A 148 -9.69 8.63 14.73
N GLN A 149 -10.29 8.14 13.64
CA GLN A 149 -11.68 8.37 13.25
C GLN A 149 -12.05 9.87 13.22
N LYS A 150 -11.05 10.75 13.02
CA LYS A 150 -11.25 12.19 12.91
C LYS A 150 -11.46 12.61 11.46
N ARG A 151 -12.49 13.40 11.24
CA ARG A 151 -12.87 13.99 9.95
C ARG A 151 -12.32 15.40 9.81
N HIS A 152 -11.84 15.71 8.61
CA HIS A 152 -11.24 16.99 8.25
C HIS A 152 -11.82 17.52 6.93
N ASN A 153 -12.13 18.79 6.85
CA ASN A 153 -12.57 19.45 5.62
C ASN A 153 -11.37 20.11 4.92
N ALA A 154 -11.59 20.61 3.71
CA ALA A 154 -10.56 21.21 2.88
C ALA A 154 -9.82 22.41 3.52
N LYS A 155 -10.36 23.02 4.59
CA LYS A 155 -9.69 24.09 5.33
C LYS A 155 -8.63 23.56 6.31
N CYS A 156 -8.61 22.25 6.59
CA CYS A 156 -7.64 21.65 7.51
C CYS A 156 -6.29 21.43 6.85
N THR A 157 -5.43 22.44 6.91
CA THR A 157 -4.09 22.38 6.32
C THR A 157 -3.24 21.26 6.91
N SER A 158 -3.42 20.87 8.16
CA SER A 158 -2.55 19.85 8.77
C SER A 158 -2.89 18.42 8.36
N ASN A 159 -4.16 18.09 8.07
CA ASN A 159 -4.61 16.69 8.01
C ASN A 159 -5.45 16.33 6.77
N TYR A 160 -6.09 17.29 6.10
CA TYR A 160 -6.93 16.99 4.93
C TYR A 160 -6.10 16.40 3.78
N GLY A 161 -6.35 15.14 3.43
CA GLY A 161 -5.62 14.43 2.37
C GLY A 161 -4.15 14.12 2.70
N ARG A 162 -3.73 14.26 3.97
CA ARG A 162 -2.30 14.19 4.36
C ARG A 162 -1.97 13.04 5.31
N THR A 163 -2.96 12.40 5.90
CA THR A 163 -2.73 11.30 6.84
C THR A 163 -2.39 10.02 6.08
N SER A 164 -1.41 9.26 6.56
CA SER A 164 -0.95 8.02 5.94
C SER A 164 -2.03 6.93 5.82
N ASN A 165 -3.05 6.95 6.69
CA ASN A 165 -4.20 6.04 6.64
C ASN A 165 -5.51 6.85 6.66
N GLY A 166 -5.99 7.27 5.49
CA GLY A 166 -7.24 8.03 5.38
C GLY A 166 -7.96 7.85 4.05
N ARG A 167 -9.23 8.27 4.02
CA ARG A 167 -10.08 8.24 2.82
C ARG A 167 -10.98 9.46 2.76
N TYR A 168 -11.52 9.76 1.58
CA TYR A 168 -12.63 10.70 1.48
C TYR A 168 -13.90 10.11 2.12
N CYS A 169 -14.69 10.97 2.74
CA CYS A 169 -15.86 10.64 3.56
C CYS A 169 -16.91 11.76 3.47
N ARG A 170 -18.13 11.45 3.92
CA ARG A 170 -19.23 12.41 4.04
C ARG A 170 -19.13 13.23 5.31
N ALA A 171 -19.88 14.33 5.36
CA ALA A 171 -19.92 15.24 6.49
C ALA A 171 -20.48 14.62 7.79
N ASP A 172 -21.16 13.49 7.70
CA ASP A 172 -21.77 12.74 8.82
C ASP A 172 -20.89 11.58 9.33
N GLU A 173 -19.76 11.30 8.71
CA GLU A 173 -18.88 10.19 9.11
C GLU A 173 -17.81 10.63 10.14
N GLY A 174 -17.57 9.82 11.17
CA GLY A 174 -16.50 10.04 12.15
C GLY A 174 -16.68 11.29 13.02
N VAL A 175 -15.63 11.63 13.79
CA VAL A 175 -15.63 12.75 14.74
C VAL A 175 -15.05 14.01 14.08
N ALA A 176 -15.79 15.11 14.13
CA ALA A 176 -15.31 16.40 13.62
C ALA A 176 -14.00 16.84 14.29
N CYS A 177 -13.00 17.22 13.48
CA CYS A 177 -11.76 17.76 14.01
C CYS A 177 -12.01 19.11 14.70
N GLY A 178 -11.61 19.25 15.98
CA GLY A 178 -11.82 20.48 16.75
C GLY A 178 -11.11 21.74 16.21
N ILE A 179 -10.19 21.60 15.24
CA ILE A 179 -9.50 22.73 14.61
C ILE A 179 -10.23 23.23 13.38
N CYS A 180 -10.65 22.33 12.48
CA CYS A 180 -11.33 22.71 11.23
C CYS A 180 -12.85 22.55 11.27
N GLY A 181 -13.41 21.97 12.33
CA GLY A 181 -14.84 21.79 12.54
C GLY A 181 -15.43 20.51 11.92
N GLY A 182 -14.60 19.59 11.43
CA GLY A 182 -15.08 18.51 10.58
C GLY A 182 -15.08 19.00 9.17
#